data_AF-A0A7J7NHP3-F1
#
_entry.id   AF-A0A7J7NHP3-F1
#
_cell.length_a   1.000
_cell.length_b   1.000
_cell.length_c   1.000
_cell.angle_alpha   90.00
_cell.angle_beta   90.00
_cell.angle_gamma   90.00
#
_symmetry.space_group_name_H-M   'P 1'
#
loop_
_entity.id
_entity.type
_entity.pdbx_description
1 polymer ?
#
loop_
_entity_poly.entity_id
_entity_poly.type
_entity_poly.pdbx_seq_one_letter_code
_entity_poly.pdbx_strand_id
1 'polypeptide(L)'
;MGPVKKAMEDAGLEKKQIDEIVLVGGSTRISKVQQLHRDYFDGKEPNKGVNPEVLRKDSKIVYRSGSWDGVQFRGLPELTNNFVINPIFVYNGSDVYFTFENIDKSTISKFVVNESGSLDYLTWNGKQRGWNCIVTMMKDICDNYAECGAYGVCTMNGSLVCKCMKKFTPRSPQDWHNFNPSAGCVRNSPLNCSQGEGFIKLKGLKLPDSPNILVNKSVKSAKECKMECLANCSCMAYAATKMSGCITWFGDLTDIREYPEGGQDLYIRLAASELDKQKKDTRLIIIISAALTGMGMGIVVSALICFLWRWRKK
;
A
#
# COMPACT_ATOMS: atom_id res chain seq x y z
N MET A 1 27.51 8.49 -19.18
CA MET A 1 28.20 9.04 -17.99
C MET A 1 28.71 10.49 -18.17
N GLY A 2 28.29 11.25 -19.20
CA GLY A 2 28.80 12.61 -19.45
C GLY A 2 28.64 13.59 -18.27
N PRO A 3 27.44 13.75 -17.69
CA PRO A 3 27.24 14.62 -16.53
C PRO A 3 28.05 14.21 -15.30
N VAL A 4 28.20 12.90 -15.06
CA VAL A 4 28.99 12.37 -13.92
C VAL A 4 30.47 12.69 -14.09
N LYS A 5 31.03 12.54 -15.30
CA LYS A 5 32.43 12.92 -15.59
C LYS A 5 32.68 14.39 -15.33
N LYS A 6 31.80 15.25 -15.84
CA LYS A 6 31.90 16.70 -15.66
C LYS A 6 31.85 17.10 -14.18
N ALA A 7 30.94 16.51 -13.40
CA ALA A 7 30.85 16.79 -11.97
C ALA A 7 32.11 16.35 -11.19
N MET A 8 32.75 15.24 -11.57
CA MET A 8 34.00 14.79 -10.96
C MET A 8 35.17 15.73 -11.30
N GLU A 9 35.25 16.19 -12.55
CA GLU A 9 36.25 17.18 -13.01
C GLU A 9 36.08 18.51 -12.28
N ASP A 10 34.85 19.02 -12.20
CA ASP A 10 34.51 20.26 -11.51
C ASP A 10 34.85 20.19 -10.00
N ALA A 11 34.71 19.00 -9.40
CA ALA A 11 35.03 18.75 -7.99
C ALA A 11 36.51 18.45 -7.72
N GLY A 12 37.34 18.23 -8.76
CA GLY A 12 38.74 17.84 -8.61
C GLY A 12 38.93 16.48 -7.91
N LEU A 13 37.94 15.58 -8.02
CA LEU A 13 37.95 14.28 -7.37
C LEU A 13 38.29 13.17 -8.36
N GLU A 14 39.04 12.18 -7.91
CA GLU A 14 39.22 10.91 -8.61
C GLU A 14 38.13 9.90 -8.20
N LYS A 15 37.80 8.95 -9.08
CA LYS A 15 36.77 7.92 -8.82
C LYS A 15 36.97 7.18 -7.49
N LYS A 16 38.22 6.89 -7.14
CA LYS A 16 38.61 6.19 -5.90
C LYS A 16 38.29 6.96 -4.62
N GLN A 17 38.11 8.28 -4.73
CA GLN A 17 37.78 9.18 -3.61
C GLN A 17 36.27 9.32 -3.39
N ILE A 18 35.44 8.72 -4.25
CA ILE A 18 33.99 8.67 -4.03
C ILE A 18 33.70 7.50 -3.10
N ASP A 19 33.34 7.78 -1.85
CA ASP A 19 33.08 6.74 -0.85
C ASP A 19 31.85 5.91 -1.19
N GLU A 20 30.79 6.54 -1.69
CA GLU A 20 29.48 5.94 -1.90
C GLU A 20 28.82 6.41 -3.20
N ILE A 21 28.10 5.51 -3.87
CA ILE A 21 27.32 5.83 -5.06
C ILE A 21 25.84 5.70 -4.71
N VAL A 22 25.16 6.82 -4.52
CA VAL A 22 23.73 6.83 -4.22
C VAL A 22 22.94 7.00 -5.51
N LEU A 23 22.17 5.97 -5.86
CA LEU A 23 21.32 5.97 -7.03
C LEU A 23 19.90 6.38 -6.64
N VAL A 24 19.50 7.59 -7.06
CA VAL A 24 18.18 8.16 -6.77
C VAL A 24 17.32 8.26 -8.03
N GLY A 25 16.00 8.14 -7.86
CA GLY A 25 15.05 8.06 -8.98
C GLY A 25 14.98 6.64 -9.54
N GLY A 26 13.79 6.14 -9.85
CA GLY A 26 13.64 4.70 -10.09
C GLY A 26 14.27 4.19 -11.40
N SER A 27 14.69 5.05 -12.36
CA SER A 27 15.39 4.61 -13.58
C SER A 27 16.76 4.05 -13.21
N THR A 28 17.21 4.33 -12.00
CA THR A 28 18.37 3.67 -11.41
C THR A 28 18.12 2.22 -10.98
N ARG A 29 16.87 1.72 -11.04
CA ARG A 29 16.55 0.28 -10.91
C ARG A 29 16.81 -0.50 -12.20
N ILE A 30 17.04 0.18 -13.33
CA ILE A 30 17.39 -0.45 -14.60
C ILE A 30 18.77 -1.12 -14.43
N SER A 31 18.85 -2.42 -14.65
CA SER A 31 20.10 -3.19 -14.50
C SER A 31 21.25 -2.58 -15.31
N LYS A 32 20.95 -2.03 -16.49
CA LYS A 32 21.93 -1.35 -17.34
C LYS A 32 22.43 -0.03 -16.77
N VAL A 33 21.58 0.75 -16.10
CA VAL A 33 22.00 1.99 -15.41
C VAL A 33 22.88 1.66 -14.22
N GLN A 34 22.51 0.65 -13.43
CA GLN A 34 23.35 0.19 -12.31
C GLN A 34 24.70 -0.34 -12.80
N GLN A 35 24.68 -1.11 -13.90
CA GLN A 35 25.90 -1.63 -14.51
C GLN A 35 26.79 -0.50 -15.03
N LEU A 36 26.25 0.51 -15.70
CA LEU A 36 27.03 1.66 -16.16
C LEU A 36 27.72 2.43 -15.03
N HIS A 37 27.08 2.53 -13.86
CA HIS A 37 27.68 3.17 -12.68
C HIS A 37 28.74 2.26 -12.04
N ARG A 38 28.49 0.95 -11.95
CA ARG A 38 29.50 -0.02 -11.49
C ARG A 38 30.73 -0.03 -12.39
N ASP A 39 30.54 -0.10 -13.70
CA ASP A 39 31.62 -0.10 -14.70
C ASP A 39 32.42 1.21 -14.64
N TYR A 40 31.73 2.34 -14.40
CA TYR A 40 32.40 3.63 -14.30
C TYR A 40 33.20 3.80 -13.00
N PHE A 41 32.71 3.29 -11.87
CA PHE A 41 33.35 3.39 -10.55
C PHE A 41 34.05 2.09 -10.15
N ASP A 42 34.70 1.42 -11.10
CA ASP A 42 35.63 0.31 -10.89
C ASP A 42 35.04 -0.84 -10.01
N GLY A 43 33.77 -1.15 -10.24
CA GLY A 43 33.05 -2.25 -9.58
C GLY A 43 32.38 -1.89 -8.25
N LYS A 44 32.44 -0.63 -7.80
CA LYS A 44 31.75 -0.19 -6.59
C LYS A 44 30.23 -0.33 -6.74
N GLU A 45 29.61 -1.12 -5.87
CA GLU A 45 28.16 -1.34 -5.86
C GLU A 45 27.42 -0.08 -5.40
N PRO A 46 26.39 0.38 -6.14
CA PRO A 46 25.57 1.48 -5.69
C PRO A 46 24.79 1.15 -4.43
N ASN A 47 24.66 2.12 -3.53
CA ASN A 47 23.83 1.97 -2.35
C ASN A 47 22.37 1.79 -2.79
N LYS A 48 21.84 0.59 -2.49
CA LYS A 48 20.45 0.18 -2.77
C LYS A 48 19.44 0.80 -1.80
N GLY A 49 19.92 1.68 -0.92
CA GLY A 49 19.17 2.30 0.17
C GLY A 49 18.23 3.42 -0.27
N VAL A 50 18.42 4.03 -1.44
CA VAL A 50 17.52 5.10 -1.91
C VAL A 50 16.60 4.58 -3.00
N ASN A 51 15.61 3.81 -2.57
CA ASN A 51 14.39 3.66 -3.34
C ASN A 51 13.67 5.03 -3.33
N PRO A 52 13.16 5.59 -4.45
CA PRO A 52 12.34 6.81 -4.43
C PRO A 52 11.13 6.74 -3.47
N GLU A 53 10.84 5.57 -2.92
CA GLU A 53 9.81 5.32 -1.92
C GLU A 53 10.28 5.44 -0.47
N VAL A 54 11.57 5.60 -0.17
CA VAL A 54 12.09 5.64 1.21
C VAL A 54 13.10 6.75 1.45
N LEU A 55 13.07 7.32 2.64
CA LEU A 55 14.14 8.15 3.16
C LEU A 55 14.95 7.32 4.16
N ARG A 56 16.28 7.45 4.11
CA ARG A 56 17.19 6.78 5.02
C ARG A 56 18.06 7.75 5.78
N LYS A 57 18.36 7.38 7.01
CA LYS A 57 19.46 7.92 7.80
C LYS A 57 20.45 6.78 8.02
N ASP A 58 21.63 6.92 7.46
CA ASP A 58 22.62 5.84 7.36
C ASP A 58 21.99 4.58 6.71
N SER A 59 22.09 3.43 7.38
CA SER A 59 21.49 2.17 6.93
C SER A 59 20.01 2.02 7.30
N LYS A 60 19.43 2.92 8.11
CA LYS A 60 18.06 2.79 8.63
C LYS A 60 17.05 3.54 7.76
N ILE A 61 15.90 2.90 7.50
CA ILE A 61 14.76 3.57 6.89
C ILE A 61 14.08 4.43 7.96
N VAL A 62 13.84 5.70 7.66
CA VAL A 62 13.17 6.65 8.56
C VAL A 62 11.79 7.04 8.08
N TYR A 63 11.55 6.96 6.76
CA TYR A 63 10.26 7.26 6.15
C TYR A 63 10.06 6.39 4.92
N ARG A 64 8.80 6.09 4.62
CA ARG A 64 8.39 5.45 3.37
C ARG A 64 7.15 6.15 2.80
N SER A 65 7.20 6.58 1.54
CA SER A 65 6.07 7.24 0.85
C SER A 65 4.95 6.28 0.45
N GLY A 66 5.19 4.97 0.50
CA GLY A 66 4.20 3.94 0.16
C GLY A 66 4.03 3.76 -1.36
N SER A 67 3.03 2.98 -1.76
CA SER A 67 2.79 2.67 -3.16
C SER A 67 2.09 3.81 -3.91
N TRP A 68 2.40 3.93 -5.20
CA TRP A 68 1.68 4.78 -6.14
C TRP A 68 0.27 4.22 -6.42
N ASP A 69 -0.77 5.03 -6.23
CA ASP A 69 -2.16 4.62 -6.46
C ASP A 69 -2.68 4.91 -7.87
N GLY A 70 -1.92 5.64 -8.68
CA GLY A 70 -2.32 6.12 -10.01
C GLY A 70 -2.39 7.63 -10.11
N VAL A 71 -2.54 8.32 -8.98
CA VAL A 71 -2.63 9.78 -8.87
C VAL A 71 -1.49 10.32 -8.01
N GLN A 72 -1.16 9.65 -6.91
CA GLN A 72 -0.10 10.06 -5.99
C GLN A 72 0.48 8.88 -5.20
N PHE A 73 1.54 9.15 -4.46
CA PHE A 73 1.97 8.24 -3.38
C PHE A 73 1.05 8.41 -2.19
N ARG A 74 0.51 7.29 -1.68
CA ARG A 74 -0.47 7.34 -0.57
C ARG A 74 0.12 7.81 0.75
N GLY A 75 1.42 7.70 0.95
CA GLY A 75 2.16 8.31 2.06
C GLY A 75 2.30 9.83 1.98
N LEU A 76 1.76 10.47 0.92
CA LEU A 76 1.77 11.91 0.73
C LEU A 76 0.32 12.44 0.61
N PRO A 77 -0.53 12.31 1.66
CA PRO A 77 -1.93 12.73 1.59
C PRO A 77 -2.10 14.23 1.37
N GLU A 78 -1.08 15.04 1.66
CA GLU A 78 -1.14 16.50 1.47
C GLU A 78 -1.10 16.92 0.01
N LEU A 79 -0.75 16.00 -0.87
CA LEU A 79 -0.85 16.17 -2.32
C LEU A 79 -2.19 15.66 -2.87
N THR A 80 -3.15 15.23 -2.04
CA THR A 80 -4.45 14.69 -2.51
C THR A 80 -5.37 15.75 -3.11
N ASN A 81 -5.17 17.01 -2.73
CA ASN A 81 -5.84 18.17 -3.33
C ASN A 81 -4.77 19.10 -3.94
N ASN A 82 -3.91 18.53 -4.78
CA ASN A 82 -2.72 19.22 -5.27
C ASN A 82 -3.08 20.46 -6.13
N PHE A 83 -3.03 21.64 -5.53
CA PHE A 83 -3.16 22.91 -6.25
C PHE A 83 -1.81 23.44 -6.77
N VAL A 84 -0.70 22.74 -6.54
CA VAL A 84 0.64 23.30 -6.77
C VAL A 84 1.44 22.52 -7.81
N ILE A 85 1.39 21.18 -7.80
CA ILE A 85 2.11 20.34 -8.76
C ILE A 85 1.22 19.25 -9.38
N ASN A 86 1.57 18.83 -10.59
CA ASN A 86 1.09 17.61 -11.23
C ASN A 86 2.14 16.50 -11.02
N PRO A 87 1.90 15.54 -10.11
CA PRO A 87 2.83 14.45 -9.86
C PRO A 87 2.78 13.40 -10.98
N ILE A 88 3.94 12.99 -11.46
CA ILE A 88 4.08 12.05 -12.58
C ILE A 88 4.93 10.88 -12.13
N PHE A 89 4.33 9.70 -12.07
CA PHE A 89 5.06 8.45 -11.83
C PHE A 89 5.11 7.63 -13.11
N VAL A 90 6.30 7.49 -13.67
CA VAL A 90 6.56 6.62 -14.80
C VAL A 90 6.87 5.24 -14.27
N TYR A 91 6.19 4.22 -14.78
CA TYR A 91 6.43 2.82 -14.40
C TYR A 91 6.15 1.88 -15.58
N ASN A 92 7.17 1.66 -16.40
CA ASN A 92 7.13 0.81 -17.59
C ASN A 92 8.33 -0.17 -17.62
N GLY A 93 8.51 -0.89 -18.73
CA GLY A 93 9.59 -1.89 -18.85
C GLY A 93 11.00 -1.31 -18.91
N SER A 94 11.12 -0.04 -19.28
CA SER A 94 12.38 0.69 -19.41
C SER A 94 12.62 1.64 -18.25
N ASP A 95 11.60 2.34 -17.77
CA ASP A 95 11.75 3.43 -16.81
C ASP A 95 10.81 3.29 -15.62
N VAL A 96 11.32 3.62 -14.45
CA VAL A 96 10.52 3.76 -13.23
C VAL A 96 10.92 5.08 -12.61
N TYR A 97 10.16 6.15 -12.49
CA TYR A 97 10.65 7.31 -11.72
C TYR A 97 9.51 8.22 -11.34
N PHE A 98 9.77 9.03 -10.32
CA PHE A 98 8.90 10.14 -9.98
C PHE A 98 9.47 11.43 -10.57
N THR A 99 8.60 12.22 -11.16
CA THR A 99 8.84 13.61 -11.54
C THR A 99 7.58 14.41 -11.26
N PHE A 100 7.63 15.72 -11.44
CA PHE A 100 6.48 16.59 -11.26
C PHE A 100 6.58 17.80 -12.18
N GLU A 101 5.43 18.38 -12.50
CA GLU A 101 5.32 19.66 -13.17
C GLU A 101 4.60 20.64 -12.26
N ASN A 102 5.01 21.91 -12.24
CA ASN A 102 4.24 22.92 -11.53
C ASN A 102 2.94 23.22 -12.30
N ILE A 103 1.83 23.39 -11.58
CA ILE A 103 0.56 23.80 -12.21
C ILE A 103 0.72 25.19 -12.81
N ASP A 104 1.36 26.12 -12.07
CA ASP A 104 1.86 27.37 -12.64
C ASP A 104 3.30 27.18 -13.16
N LYS A 105 3.44 27.18 -14.49
CA LYS A 105 4.72 26.99 -15.18
C LYS A 105 5.77 28.06 -14.91
N SER A 106 5.36 29.23 -14.38
CA SER A 106 6.29 30.30 -13.99
C SER A 106 6.91 30.09 -12.61
N THR A 107 6.33 29.19 -11.80
CA THR A 107 6.82 28.89 -10.46
C THR A 107 8.14 28.12 -10.54
N ILE A 108 9.14 28.58 -9.78
CA ILE A 108 10.36 27.83 -9.51
C ILE A 108 10.16 27.06 -8.20
N SER A 109 10.35 25.75 -8.24
CA SER A 109 10.15 24.88 -7.07
C SER A 109 11.15 23.73 -7.03
N LYS A 110 11.27 23.10 -5.86
CA LYS A 110 12.13 21.92 -5.65
C LYS A 110 11.64 21.09 -4.49
N PHE A 111 11.92 19.79 -4.55
CA PHE A 111 11.96 18.94 -3.36
C PHE A 111 13.37 18.96 -2.77
N VAL A 112 13.50 19.04 -1.46
CA VAL A 112 14.77 19.01 -0.75
C VAL A 112 14.64 18.20 0.53
N VAL A 113 15.68 17.44 0.87
CA VAL A 113 15.81 16.87 2.21
C VAL A 113 16.52 17.92 3.07
N ASN A 114 15.85 18.38 4.12
CA ASN A 114 16.40 19.41 5.00
C ASN A 114 17.36 18.80 6.05
N GLU A 115 17.99 19.65 6.85
CA GLU A 115 19.00 19.25 7.85
C GLU A 115 18.43 18.36 8.98
N SER A 116 17.12 18.45 9.26
CA SER A 116 16.46 17.55 10.21
C SER A 116 16.13 16.18 9.62
N GLY A 117 16.37 15.98 8.31
CA GLY A 117 16.10 14.73 7.62
C GLY A 117 14.63 14.58 7.22
N SER A 118 13.92 15.68 6.98
CA SER A 118 12.56 15.67 6.43
C SER A 118 12.55 16.08 4.96
N LEU A 119 11.64 15.50 4.17
CA LEU A 119 11.43 15.86 2.77
C LEU A 119 10.45 17.03 2.65
N ASP A 120 10.96 18.17 2.17
CA ASP A 120 10.21 19.40 1.98
C ASP A 120 10.01 19.70 0.49
N TYR A 121 8.86 20.28 0.16
CA TYR A 121 8.60 20.91 -1.12
C TYR A 121 8.60 22.43 -0.96
N LEU A 122 9.52 23.09 -1.66
CA LEU A 122 9.77 24.52 -1.57
C LEU A 122 9.42 25.23 -2.88
N THR A 123 8.86 26.44 -2.78
CA THR A 123 8.66 27.34 -3.92
C THR A 123 9.44 28.65 -3.71
N TRP A 124 9.92 29.23 -4.80
CA TRP A 124 10.66 30.48 -4.75
C TRP A 124 9.71 31.68 -4.64
N ASN A 125 9.92 32.52 -3.63
CA ASN A 125 9.20 33.78 -3.49
C ASN A 125 10.06 34.94 -3.99
N GLY A 126 9.73 35.46 -5.18
CA GLY A 126 10.47 36.57 -5.79
C GLY A 126 10.41 37.88 -5.01
N LYS A 127 9.34 38.14 -4.24
CA LYS A 127 9.20 39.37 -3.43
C LYS A 127 10.11 39.33 -2.20
N GLN A 128 10.21 38.17 -1.55
CA GLN A 128 11.03 37.95 -0.36
C GLN A 128 12.47 37.53 -0.70
N ARG A 129 12.75 37.22 -1.98
CA ARG A 129 14.04 36.66 -2.45
C ARG A 129 14.48 35.44 -1.64
N GLY A 130 13.55 34.53 -1.38
CA GLY A 130 13.78 33.35 -0.54
C GLY A 130 12.91 32.16 -0.91
N TRP A 131 13.24 31.01 -0.36
CA TRP A 131 12.46 29.77 -0.50
C TRP A 131 11.38 29.71 0.57
N ASN A 132 10.13 29.48 0.15
CA ASN A 132 9.00 29.25 1.04
C ASN A 132 8.69 27.76 1.08
N CYS A 133 8.62 27.18 2.28
CA CYS A 133 8.16 25.80 2.46
C CYS A 133 6.65 25.75 2.30
N ILE A 134 6.19 24.94 1.34
CA ILE A 134 4.77 24.76 1.06
C ILE A 134 4.24 23.53 1.78
N VAL A 135 5.02 22.45 1.81
CA VAL A 135 4.63 21.20 2.48
C VAL A 135 5.86 20.42 2.93
N THR A 136 5.77 19.86 4.13
CA THR A 136 6.70 18.87 4.69
C THR A 136 6.00 17.51 4.69
N MET A 137 6.65 16.49 4.12
CA MET A 137 6.01 15.19 3.88
C MET A 137 6.00 14.26 5.09
N MET A 138 6.92 14.44 6.04
CA MET A 138 6.95 13.74 7.33
C MET A 138 6.29 14.63 8.37
N LYS A 139 4.96 14.63 8.41
CA LYS A 139 4.17 15.63 9.14
C LYS A 139 3.91 15.23 10.59
N ASP A 140 3.69 13.94 10.82
CA ASP A 140 3.34 13.42 12.13
C ASP A 140 4.03 12.08 12.40
N ILE A 141 3.85 11.61 13.63
CA ILE A 141 4.48 10.39 14.13
C ILE A 141 4.18 9.15 13.29
N CYS A 142 3.04 9.10 12.59
CA CYS A 142 2.70 7.96 11.73
C CYS A 142 3.41 7.95 10.38
N ASP A 143 4.19 9.00 10.06
CA ASP A 143 5.09 8.99 8.91
C ASP A 143 6.43 8.35 9.23
N ASN A 144 6.79 8.21 10.51
CA ASN A 144 7.96 7.45 10.92
C ASN A 144 7.82 6.00 10.46
N TYR A 145 8.90 5.48 9.87
CA TYR A 145 8.91 4.11 9.39
C TYR A 145 8.69 3.12 10.54
N ALA A 146 7.67 2.26 10.38
CA ALA A 146 7.36 1.16 11.28
C ALA A 146 7.05 1.56 12.74
N GLU A 147 6.49 2.76 12.95
CA GLU A 147 6.13 3.31 14.27
C GLU A 147 5.38 2.32 15.18
N CYS A 148 4.42 1.57 14.63
CA CYS A 148 3.58 0.64 15.41
C CYS A 148 4.03 -0.83 15.38
N GLY A 149 5.22 -1.11 14.86
CA GLY A 149 5.74 -2.47 14.73
C GLY A 149 4.95 -3.37 13.75
N ALA A 150 5.23 -4.67 13.78
CA ALA A 150 4.58 -5.65 12.91
C ALA A 150 3.08 -5.79 13.23
N TYR A 151 2.24 -5.80 12.20
CA TYR A 151 0.78 -5.92 12.29
C TYR A 151 0.05 -4.82 13.11
N GLY A 152 0.78 -3.79 13.55
CA GLY A 152 0.23 -2.57 14.13
C GLY A 152 -0.15 -1.57 13.04
N VAL A 153 -1.19 -0.78 13.29
CA VAL A 153 -1.69 0.28 12.41
C VAL A 153 -1.57 1.61 13.15
N CYS A 154 -0.88 2.57 12.52
CA CYS A 154 -0.76 3.92 13.04
C CYS A 154 -1.94 4.80 12.60
N THR A 155 -2.51 5.57 13.51
CA THR A 155 -3.61 6.51 13.22
C THR A 155 -3.52 7.75 14.09
N MET A 156 -3.70 8.93 13.49
CA MET A 156 -3.76 10.20 14.23
C MET A 156 -5.15 10.50 14.79
N ASN A 157 -6.18 9.73 14.41
CA ASN A 157 -7.57 9.96 14.82
C ASN A 157 -8.01 9.06 15.98
N GLY A 158 -7.16 8.15 16.43
CA GLY A 158 -7.46 7.21 17.52
C GLY A 158 -7.18 7.82 18.90
N SER A 159 -7.68 7.16 19.95
CA SER A 159 -7.28 7.46 21.34
C SER A 159 -5.82 7.08 21.62
N LEU A 160 -5.27 6.14 20.86
CA LEU A 160 -3.87 5.74 20.86
C LEU A 160 -3.33 5.85 19.43
N VAL A 161 -2.07 6.27 19.30
CA VAL A 161 -1.37 6.37 18.01
C VAL A 161 -1.31 5.02 17.31
N CYS A 162 -1.09 3.94 18.07
CA CYS A 162 -0.99 2.59 17.55
C CYS A 162 -2.15 1.72 18.02
N LYS A 163 -2.70 0.93 17.09
CA LYS A 163 -3.69 -0.12 17.35
C LYS A 163 -3.33 -1.40 16.58
N CYS A 164 -3.58 -2.57 17.16
CA CYS A 164 -3.47 -3.82 16.40
C CYS A 164 -4.57 -3.93 15.34
N MET A 165 -4.26 -4.58 14.22
CA MET A 165 -5.29 -4.96 13.24
C MET A 165 -6.39 -5.81 13.88
N LYS A 166 -7.60 -5.78 13.30
CA LYS A 166 -8.71 -6.62 13.77
C LYS A 166 -8.26 -8.09 13.78
N LYS A 167 -8.52 -8.80 14.90
CA LYS A 167 -8.10 -10.20 15.16
C LYS A 167 -6.61 -10.41 15.46
N PHE A 168 -5.94 -9.34 15.90
CA PHE A 168 -4.59 -9.37 16.43
C PHE A 168 -4.57 -8.73 17.81
N THR A 169 -3.62 -9.16 18.64
CA THR A 169 -3.35 -8.61 19.98
C THR A 169 -1.91 -8.18 20.11
N PRO A 170 -1.57 -7.27 21.04
CA PRO A 170 -0.20 -6.86 21.27
C PRO A 170 0.70 -8.06 21.58
N ARG A 171 1.88 -8.12 20.97
CA ARG A 171 2.86 -9.18 21.23
C ARG A 171 3.36 -9.12 22.68
N SER A 172 3.53 -7.90 23.20
CA SER A 172 3.89 -7.60 24.59
C SER A 172 2.83 -6.67 25.18
N PRO A 173 1.82 -7.20 25.89
CA PRO A 173 0.78 -6.38 26.51
C PRO A 173 1.35 -5.36 27.50
N GLN A 174 2.39 -5.72 28.24
CA GLN A 174 3.05 -4.85 29.21
C GLN A 174 3.68 -3.62 28.53
N ASP A 175 4.46 -3.84 27.47
CA ASP A 175 5.06 -2.72 26.71
C ASP A 175 3.99 -1.86 26.06
N TRP A 176 2.93 -2.49 25.54
CA TRP A 176 1.81 -1.79 24.92
C TRP A 176 1.07 -0.86 25.90
N HIS A 177 0.86 -1.32 27.15
CA HIS A 177 0.29 -0.50 28.22
C HIS A 177 1.19 0.66 28.65
N ASN A 178 2.50 0.52 28.46
CA ASN A 178 3.50 1.56 28.68
C ASN A 178 3.76 2.42 27.43
N PHE A 179 2.85 2.42 26.46
CA PHE A 179 2.95 3.19 25.21
C PHE A 179 4.17 2.86 24.34
N ASN A 180 4.68 1.63 24.43
CA ASN A 180 5.74 1.11 23.58
C ASN A 180 5.19 0.04 22.62
N PRO A 181 4.85 0.42 21.36
CA PRO A 181 4.28 -0.49 20.37
C PRO A 181 5.34 -1.26 19.57
N SER A 182 6.64 -1.11 19.86
CA SER A 182 7.74 -1.61 19.01
C SER A 182 7.71 -3.12 18.75
N ALA A 183 7.21 -3.91 19.71
CA ALA A 183 7.05 -5.36 19.55
C ALA A 183 5.93 -5.76 18.56
N GLY A 184 5.09 -4.80 18.18
CA GLY A 184 3.94 -4.99 17.30
C GLY A 184 2.88 -5.90 17.90
N CYS A 185 2.17 -6.56 17.00
CA CYS A 185 1.03 -7.43 17.29
C CYS A 185 1.26 -8.84 16.75
N VAL A 186 0.46 -9.77 17.23
CA VAL A 186 0.42 -11.17 16.79
C VAL A 186 -1.01 -11.57 16.50
N ARG A 187 -1.19 -12.54 15.60
CA ARG A 187 -2.50 -13.09 15.26
C ARG A 187 -3.08 -13.80 16.47
N ASN A 188 -4.38 -13.66 16.71
CA ASN A 188 -5.06 -14.36 17.81
C ASN A 188 -5.09 -15.87 17.61
N SER A 189 -5.31 -16.31 16.37
CA SER A 189 -5.37 -17.72 15.98
C SER A 189 -4.27 -18.02 14.94
N PRO A 190 -3.55 -19.15 15.07
CA PRO A 190 -2.53 -19.54 14.10
C PRO A 190 -3.15 -19.89 12.75
N LEU A 191 -2.40 -19.65 11.67
CA LEU A 191 -2.79 -20.04 10.32
C LEU A 191 -2.61 -21.56 10.14
N ASN A 192 -3.55 -22.16 9.41
CA ASN A 192 -3.50 -23.57 9.02
C ASN A 192 -4.11 -23.73 7.64
N CYS A 193 -3.24 -23.77 6.64
CA CYS A 193 -3.61 -23.87 5.23
C CYS A 193 -4.51 -25.08 4.92
N SER A 194 -4.44 -26.15 5.72
CA SER A 194 -5.24 -27.37 5.54
C SER A 194 -6.64 -27.30 6.14
N GLN A 195 -6.84 -26.50 7.19
CA GLN A 195 -8.12 -26.40 7.92
C GLN A 195 -9.04 -25.29 7.40
N GLY A 196 -8.66 -24.65 6.30
CA GLY A 196 -9.40 -23.56 5.70
C GLY A 196 -9.00 -22.21 6.28
N GLU A 197 -8.86 -21.24 5.37
CA GLU A 197 -8.43 -19.89 5.68
C GLU A 197 -9.19 -18.91 4.79
N GLY A 198 -9.15 -17.64 5.17
CA GLY A 198 -9.77 -16.60 4.38
C GLY A 198 -9.16 -15.26 4.69
N PHE A 199 -9.88 -14.20 4.34
CA PHE A 199 -9.35 -12.85 4.42
C PHE A 199 -10.42 -11.91 4.95
N ILE A 200 -9.99 -10.98 5.78
CA ILE A 200 -10.79 -9.80 6.10
C ILE A 200 -10.25 -8.61 5.31
N LYS A 201 -11.15 -7.73 4.90
CA LYS A 201 -10.84 -6.50 4.19
C LYS A 201 -10.66 -5.37 5.18
N LEU A 202 -9.48 -4.75 5.18
CA LEU A 202 -9.17 -3.51 5.87
C LEU A 202 -9.12 -2.38 4.84
N LYS A 203 -9.75 -1.25 5.13
CA LYS A 203 -9.86 -0.11 4.21
C LYS A 203 -9.01 1.05 4.72
N GLY A 204 -8.71 2.00 3.83
CA GLY A 204 -8.12 3.27 4.24
C GLY A 204 -6.66 3.17 4.66
N LEU A 205 -5.91 2.18 4.17
CA LEU A 205 -4.55 1.94 4.64
C LEU A 205 -3.47 2.41 3.66
N LYS A 206 -2.35 2.91 4.19
CA LYS A 206 -1.04 2.82 3.56
C LYS A 206 -0.66 1.33 3.51
N LEU A 207 -0.49 0.78 2.33
CA LEU A 207 -0.15 -0.65 2.18
C LEU A 207 1.20 -0.97 2.85
N PRO A 208 1.32 -2.14 3.51
CA PRO A 208 2.48 -2.48 4.32
C PRO A 208 3.76 -2.58 3.51
N ASP A 209 4.88 -2.40 4.20
CA ASP A 209 6.19 -2.85 3.75
C ASP A 209 6.45 -4.31 4.18
N SER A 210 7.19 -5.03 3.34
CA SER A 210 7.76 -6.35 3.65
C SER A 210 8.95 -6.62 2.74
N PRO A 211 10.02 -7.27 3.24
CA PRO A 211 11.14 -7.69 2.40
C PRO A 211 10.73 -8.66 1.27
N ASN A 212 9.59 -9.36 1.43
CA ASN A 212 9.14 -10.38 0.49
C ASN A 212 7.74 -10.05 -0.03
N ILE A 213 7.69 -9.49 -1.24
CA ILE A 213 6.44 -9.24 -1.97
C ILE A 213 6.52 -9.81 -3.38
N LEU A 214 5.37 -10.20 -3.93
CA LEU A 214 5.21 -10.51 -5.35
C LEU A 214 4.14 -9.61 -5.96
N VAL A 215 4.44 -9.08 -7.15
CA VAL A 215 3.54 -8.19 -7.89
C VAL A 215 3.19 -8.82 -9.23
N ASN A 216 1.91 -9.15 -9.42
CA ASN A 216 1.36 -9.60 -10.70
C ASN A 216 0.48 -8.50 -11.31
N LYS A 217 1.04 -7.78 -12.29
CA LYS A 217 0.36 -6.65 -12.94
C LYS A 217 -0.84 -7.07 -13.79
N SER A 218 -0.85 -8.30 -14.29
CA SER A 218 -1.91 -8.82 -15.18
C SER A 218 -3.21 -9.06 -14.42
N VAL A 219 -3.12 -9.37 -13.12
CA VAL A 219 -4.27 -9.60 -12.26
C VAL A 219 -4.77 -8.28 -11.69
N LYS A 220 -5.96 -7.86 -12.10
CA LYS A 220 -6.62 -6.65 -11.58
C LYS A 220 -7.77 -6.97 -10.61
N SER A 221 -8.28 -8.20 -10.65
CA SER A 221 -9.40 -8.64 -9.82
C SER A 221 -8.94 -9.02 -8.42
N ALA A 222 -9.57 -8.43 -7.39
CA ALA A 222 -9.34 -8.83 -6.00
C ALA A 222 -9.67 -10.32 -5.75
N LYS A 223 -10.59 -10.90 -6.53
CA LYS A 223 -10.94 -12.32 -6.44
C LYS A 223 -9.83 -13.22 -6.98
N GLU A 224 -9.21 -12.83 -8.09
CA GLU A 224 -8.07 -13.56 -8.65
C GLU A 224 -6.83 -13.42 -7.76
N CYS A 225 -6.55 -12.21 -7.27
CA CYS A 225 -5.45 -11.97 -6.35
C CYS A 225 -5.60 -12.77 -5.03
N LYS A 226 -6.84 -12.94 -4.56
CA LYS A 226 -7.17 -13.86 -3.46
C LYS A 226 -6.77 -15.29 -3.76
N MET A 227 -7.08 -15.79 -4.97
CA MET A 227 -6.74 -17.16 -5.37
C MET A 227 -5.23 -17.37 -5.44
N GLU A 228 -4.48 -16.40 -5.98
CA GLU A 228 -3.01 -16.45 -6.00
C GLU A 228 -2.42 -16.51 -4.59
N CYS A 229 -2.93 -15.69 -3.67
CA CYS A 229 -2.48 -15.71 -2.28
C CYS A 229 -2.86 -17.04 -1.57
N LEU A 230 -4.06 -17.56 -1.79
CA LEU A 230 -4.48 -18.85 -1.20
C LEU A 230 -3.65 -20.03 -1.71
N ALA A 231 -3.23 -20.01 -2.97
CA ALA A 231 -2.41 -21.05 -3.58
C ALA A 231 -1.02 -21.16 -2.91
N ASN A 232 -0.57 -20.13 -2.20
CA ASN A 232 0.69 -20.16 -1.45
C ASN A 232 0.43 -20.00 0.05
N CYS A 233 0.63 -21.07 0.83
CA CYS A 233 0.38 -21.08 2.27
C CYS A 233 1.22 -20.06 3.07
N SER A 234 2.32 -19.55 2.52
CA SER A 234 3.15 -18.51 3.16
C SER A 234 2.65 -17.09 2.89
N CYS A 235 1.68 -16.89 2.00
CA CYS A 235 1.11 -15.57 1.74
C CYS A 235 0.31 -15.10 2.96
N MET A 236 0.61 -13.89 3.45
CA MET A 236 0.03 -13.32 4.68
C MET A 236 -1.04 -12.28 4.41
N ALA A 237 -0.97 -11.59 3.27
CA ALA A 237 -1.94 -10.60 2.83
C ALA A 237 -1.84 -10.37 1.32
N TYR A 238 -2.88 -9.77 0.75
CA TYR A 238 -2.86 -9.26 -0.61
C TYR A 238 -3.60 -7.93 -0.74
N ALA A 239 -3.36 -7.24 -1.86
CA ALA A 239 -4.06 -6.05 -2.28
C ALA A 239 -4.17 -6.07 -3.80
N ALA A 240 -5.30 -5.65 -4.32
CA ALA A 240 -5.50 -5.49 -5.76
C ALA A 240 -5.66 -4.01 -6.06
N THR A 241 -4.76 -3.47 -6.88
CA THR A 241 -4.73 -2.06 -7.23
C THR A 241 -4.80 -1.91 -8.75
N LYS A 242 -5.43 -0.84 -9.22
CA LYS A 242 -5.58 -0.58 -10.66
C LYS A 242 -4.21 -0.47 -11.35
N MET A 243 -3.27 0.25 -10.74
CA MET A 243 -1.93 0.46 -11.27
C MET A 243 -1.04 -0.77 -11.14
N SER A 244 -0.80 -1.24 -9.92
CA SER A 244 0.19 -2.27 -9.64
C SER A 244 -0.33 -3.69 -9.87
N GLY A 245 -1.64 -3.87 -10.03
CA GLY A 245 -2.27 -5.19 -10.12
C GLY A 245 -2.37 -5.86 -8.76
N CYS A 246 -2.15 -7.17 -8.74
CA CYS A 246 -2.14 -7.98 -7.52
C CYS A 246 -0.78 -7.85 -6.82
N ILE A 247 -0.82 -7.51 -5.54
CA ILE A 247 0.35 -7.51 -4.67
C ILE A 247 0.07 -8.55 -3.58
N THR A 248 1.03 -9.44 -3.35
CA THR A 248 0.98 -10.44 -2.26
C THR A 248 2.19 -10.27 -1.36
N TRP A 249 1.98 -10.37 -0.05
CA TRP A 249 3.01 -10.22 0.97
C TRP A 249 3.30 -11.54 1.66
N PHE A 250 4.58 -11.79 1.93
CA PHE A 250 5.08 -12.96 2.63
C PHE A 250 5.83 -12.51 3.89
N GLY A 251 5.54 -13.13 5.03
CA GLY A 251 6.07 -12.72 6.34
C GLY A 251 5.33 -11.54 6.99
N ASP A 252 6.00 -10.92 7.97
CA ASP A 252 5.40 -9.87 8.79
C ASP A 252 5.15 -8.58 8.02
N LEU A 253 4.00 -7.96 8.30
CA LEU A 253 3.56 -6.73 7.64
C LEU A 253 3.88 -5.54 8.54
N THR A 254 4.61 -4.56 8.02
CA THR A 254 5.08 -3.41 8.82
C THR A 254 4.75 -2.08 8.14
N ASP A 255 4.94 -0.98 8.86
CA ASP A 255 4.77 0.38 8.32
C ASP A 255 3.37 0.64 7.73
N ILE A 256 2.34 0.25 8.48
CA ILE A 256 0.93 0.43 8.12
C ILE A 256 0.38 1.67 8.82
N ARG A 257 -0.25 2.54 8.04
CA ARG A 257 -0.95 3.74 8.51
C ARG A 257 -2.39 3.73 8.03
N GLU A 258 -3.30 4.20 8.86
CA GLU A 258 -4.70 4.44 8.51
C GLU A 258 -4.91 5.92 8.18
N TYR A 259 -5.64 6.18 7.11
CA TYR A 259 -6.10 7.51 6.72
C TYR A 259 -7.61 7.62 6.92
N PRO A 260 -8.11 8.74 7.49
CA PRO A 260 -9.56 8.98 7.59
C PRO A 260 -10.26 8.98 6.23
N GLU A 261 -9.62 9.56 5.22
CA GLU A 261 -10.09 9.61 3.86
C GLU A 261 -9.01 9.08 2.91
N GLY A 262 -9.42 8.36 1.87
CA GLY A 262 -8.49 7.74 0.94
C GLY A 262 -7.94 6.40 1.43
N GLY A 263 -6.62 6.21 1.34
CA GLY A 263 -5.93 4.94 1.55
C GLY A 263 -6.30 3.82 0.56
N GLN A 264 -5.79 2.62 0.81
CA GLN A 264 -5.97 1.43 -0.04
C GLN A 264 -6.52 0.26 0.76
N ASP A 265 -7.15 -0.66 0.05
CA ASP A 265 -7.70 -1.87 0.65
C ASP A 265 -6.60 -2.93 0.78
N LEU A 266 -6.43 -3.45 2.00
CA LEU A 266 -5.58 -4.59 2.31
C LEU A 266 -6.45 -5.77 2.75
N TYR A 267 -6.18 -6.94 2.19
CA TYR A 267 -6.84 -8.18 2.56
C TYR A 267 -5.86 -9.04 3.36
N ILE A 268 -6.08 -9.13 4.67
CA ILE A 268 -5.18 -9.89 5.55
C ILE A 268 -5.72 -11.30 5.77
N ARG A 269 -4.84 -12.30 5.60
CA ARG A 269 -5.19 -13.72 5.75
C ARG A 269 -5.51 -14.03 7.20
N LEU A 270 -6.50 -14.86 7.49
CA LEU A 270 -6.87 -15.29 8.84
C LEU A 270 -7.30 -16.76 8.83
N ALA A 271 -7.20 -17.40 9.99
CA ALA A 271 -7.76 -18.73 10.22
C ALA A 271 -9.29 -18.71 10.02
N ALA A 272 -9.88 -19.80 9.51
CA ALA A 272 -11.32 -19.88 9.31
C ALA A 272 -12.15 -19.63 10.58
N SER A 273 -11.61 -19.97 11.76
CA SER A 273 -12.23 -19.71 13.07
C SER A 273 -12.44 -18.23 13.37
N GLU A 274 -11.62 -17.35 12.79
CA GLU A 274 -11.65 -15.91 13.03
C GLU A 274 -12.50 -15.14 12.01
N LEU A 275 -12.94 -15.82 10.94
CA LEU A 275 -13.80 -15.24 9.92
C LEU A 275 -15.23 -15.17 10.44
N ASP A 276 -15.86 -14.00 10.27
CA ASP A 276 -17.27 -13.84 10.59
C ASP A 276 -18.08 -14.85 9.76
N LYS A 277 -18.87 -15.71 10.42
CA LYS A 277 -19.84 -16.57 9.72
C LYS A 277 -20.73 -15.66 8.89
N GLN A 278 -20.69 -15.79 7.55
CA GLN A 278 -21.60 -15.03 6.70
C GLN A 278 -23.03 -15.28 7.21
N LYS A 279 -23.68 -14.23 7.74
CA LYS A 279 -25.13 -14.25 7.90
C LYS A 279 -25.68 -14.45 6.49
N LYS A 280 -26.14 -15.67 6.18
CA LYS A 280 -26.95 -15.90 4.99
C LYS A 280 -28.07 -14.87 5.07
N ASP A 281 -28.16 -14.02 4.05
CA ASP A 281 -29.14 -12.95 4.01
C ASP A 281 -30.53 -13.59 4.14
N THR A 282 -31.15 -13.46 5.32
CA THR A 282 -32.41 -14.11 5.65
C THR A 282 -33.49 -13.71 4.64
N ARG A 283 -33.36 -12.54 4.00
CA ARG A 283 -34.25 -12.08 2.92
C ARG A 283 -34.22 -12.98 1.69
N LEU A 284 -33.06 -13.50 1.29
CA LEU A 284 -32.97 -14.39 0.12
C LEU A 284 -33.61 -15.75 0.40
N ILE A 285 -33.48 -16.27 1.63
CA ILE A 285 -34.16 -17.49 2.07
C ILE A 285 -35.68 -17.29 2.11
N ILE A 286 -36.15 -16.15 2.62
CA ILE A 286 -37.58 -15.81 2.65
C ILE A 286 -38.14 -15.71 1.22
N ILE A 287 -37.45 -15.03 0.30
CA ILE A 287 -37.89 -14.90 -1.10
C ILE A 287 -38.00 -16.26 -1.78
N ILE A 288 -37.02 -17.15 -1.60
CA ILE A 288 -37.06 -18.50 -2.17
C ILE A 288 -38.21 -19.33 -1.55
N SER A 289 -38.42 -19.22 -0.24
CA SER A 289 -39.51 -19.94 0.44
C SER A 289 -40.90 -19.47 0.02
N ALA A 290 -41.10 -18.16 -0.21
CA ALA A 290 -42.36 -17.59 -0.67
C ALA A 290 -42.68 -17.94 -2.14
N ALA A 291 -41.65 -18.02 -3.00
CA ALA A 291 -41.82 -18.41 -4.39
C ALA A 291 -42.26 -19.88 -4.53
N LEU A 292 -41.72 -20.77 -3.70
CA LEU A 292 -42.07 -22.20 -3.70
C LEU A 292 -43.50 -22.46 -3.19
N THR A 293 -43.96 -21.73 -2.17
CA THR A 293 -45.35 -21.85 -1.67
C THR A 293 -46.36 -21.24 -2.64
N GLY A 294 -46.01 -20.13 -3.31
CA GLY A 294 -46.85 -19.51 -4.34
C GLY A 294 -47.06 -20.41 -5.58
N MET A 295 -46.00 -21.06 -6.08
CA MET A 295 -46.10 -22.01 -7.20
C MET A 295 -46.94 -23.25 -6.84
N GLY A 296 -46.79 -23.79 -5.63
CA GLY A 296 -47.56 -24.94 -5.17
C GLY A 296 -49.07 -24.68 -5.11
N MET A 297 -49.49 -23.50 -4.61
CA MET A 297 -50.90 -23.12 -4.56
C MET A 297 -51.51 -22.88 -5.95
N GLY A 298 -50.75 -22.30 -6.89
CA GLY A 298 -51.23 -22.08 -8.26
C GLY A 298 -51.59 -23.38 -8.99
N ILE A 299 -50.77 -24.43 -8.81
CA ILE A 299 -51.02 -25.74 -9.42
C ILE A 299 -52.27 -26.39 -8.83
N VAL A 300 -52.46 -26.34 -7.50
CA VAL A 300 -53.64 -26.92 -6.84
C VAL A 300 -54.93 -26.22 -7.28
N VAL A 301 -54.94 -24.88 -7.36
CA VAL A 301 -56.10 -24.11 -7.80
C VAL A 301 -56.43 -24.41 -9.27
N SER A 302 -55.41 -24.49 -10.14
CA SER A 302 -55.63 -24.86 -11.55
C SER A 302 -56.20 -26.27 -11.69
N ALA A 303 -55.71 -27.24 -10.91
CA ALA A 303 -56.22 -28.61 -10.90
C ALA A 303 -57.68 -28.68 -10.41
N LEU A 304 -58.02 -27.93 -9.36
CA LEU A 304 -59.40 -27.82 -8.85
C LEU A 304 -60.33 -27.16 -9.88
N ILE A 305 -59.91 -26.09 -10.55
CA ILE A 305 -60.69 -25.45 -11.61
C ILE A 305 -60.90 -26.42 -12.78
N CYS A 306 -59.85 -27.12 -13.22
CA CYS A 306 -59.96 -28.14 -14.26
C CYS A 306 -60.89 -29.30 -13.85
N PHE A 307 -60.84 -29.72 -12.58
CA PHE A 307 -61.71 -30.77 -12.06
C PHE A 307 -63.18 -30.33 -12.05
N LEU A 308 -63.47 -29.12 -11.56
CA LEU A 308 -64.82 -28.53 -11.55
C LEU A 308 -65.36 -28.30 -12.97
N TRP A 309 -64.50 -27.88 -13.91
CA TRP A 309 -64.86 -27.74 -15.33
C TRP A 309 -65.19 -29.08 -15.98
N ARG A 310 -64.44 -30.14 -15.67
CA ARG A 310 -64.76 -31.51 -16.14
C ARG A 310 -66.06 -32.05 -15.56
N TRP A 311 -66.37 -31.70 -14.31
CA TRP A 311 -67.61 -32.11 -13.65
C TRP A 311 -68.85 -31.42 -14.24
N ARG A 312 -68.73 -30.14 -14.67
CA ARG A 312 -69.82 -29.40 -15.33
C ARG A 312 -70.13 -29.82 -16.78
N LYS A 313 -69.28 -30.64 -17.42
CA LYS A 313 -69.46 -31.11 -18.80
C LYS A 313 -69.99 -32.55 -18.92
N LYS A 314 -70.29 -33.21 -17.80
CA LYS A 314 -71.11 -34.43 -17.74
C LYS A 314 -72.52 -34.07 -17.33
#